data_AF-A0A4R6Q2D4-F1
#
_entry.id   AF-A0A4R6Q2D4-F1
#
_cell.length_a   1.000
_cell.length_b   1.000
_cell.length_c   1.000
_cell.angle_alpha   90.00
_cell.angle_beta   90.00
_cell.angle_gamma   90.00
#
_symmetry.space_group_name_H-M   'P 1'
#
loop_
_entity.id
_entity.type
_entity.pdbx_description
1 polymer ?
#
loop_
_entity_poly.entity_id
_entity_poly.type
_entity_poly.pdbx_seq_one_letter_code
_entity_poly.pdbx_strand_id
1 'polypeptide(L)'
;MNVEQIKETYTEGMTIVLEEMKGEKTMPDGLRGTVKFVDDVGQIHMNWENGSSLALNIEEDKFFTMEEKKMISVILVEPGKYPKKIDIEDSLEAMQEVVGGYIEEYMPFDDDVAIVCNEKGKMNGAELNRAVYDKDGELMDIVAGKFFLCYAPIESETFQSLPKDMENKYREKFRFPERFFKQNDEIKVVPYKPINKEMER
;
A
#
# COMPACT_ATOMS: atom_id res chain seq x y z
N MET A 1 -23.26 9.48 -16.77
CA MET A 1 -23.55 9.29 -15.33
C MET A 1 -24.77 10.12 -14.97
N ASN A 2 -25.55 9.73 -13.96
CA ASN A 2 -26.60 10.63 -13.46
C ASN A 2 -25.99 11.68 -12.49
N VAL A 3 -26.74 12.74 -12.17
CA VAL A 3 -26.24 13.86 -11.34
C VAL A 3 -25.75 13.38 -9.96
N GLU A 4 -26.45 12.44 -9.32
CA GLU A 4 -26.04 11.92 -8.01
C GLU A 4 -24.69 11.19 -8.07
N GLN A 5 -24.49 10.35 -9.09
CA GLN A 5 -23.20 9.68 -9.33
C GLN A 5 -22.08 10.69 -9.58
N ILE A 6 -22.38 11.81 -10.26
CA ILE A 6 -21.39 12.87 -10.52
C ILE A 6 -21.00 13.55 -9.21
N LYS A 7 -21.97 13.88 -8.36
CA LYS A 7 -21.75 14.47 -7.03
C LYS A 7 -20.93 13.55 -6.12
N GLU A 8 -21.16 12.23 -6.19
CA GLU A 8 -20.37 11.23 -5.45
C GLU A 8 -18.94 11.07 -6.00
N THR A 9 -18.76 11.15 -7.32
CA THR A 9 -17.47 10.91 -7.98
C THR A 9 -16.53 12.11 -7.89
N TYR A 10 -17.06 13.32 -8.04
CA TYR A 10 -16.26 14.56 -8.09
C TYR A 10 -16.56 15.42 -6.85
N THR A 11 -15.84 15.12 -5.77
CA THR A 11 -15.99 15.79 -4.48
C THR A 11 -15.12 17.04 -4.37
N GLU A 12 -15.52 17.99 -3.52
CA GLU A 12 -14.78 19.24 -3.29
C GLU A 12 -13.32 18.96 -2.91
N GLY A 13 -12.38 19.67 -3.55
CA GLY A 13 -10.94 19.53 -3.34
C GLY A 13 -10.24 18.57 -4.30
N MET A 14 -10.95 17.68 -4.99
CA MET A 14 -10.34 16.76 -5.96
C MET A 14 -9.61 17.52 -7.07
N THR A 15 -8.40 17.07 -7.39
CA THR A 15 -7.60 17.67 -8.48
C THR A 15 -8.02 17.07 -9.82
N ILE A 16 -8.38 17.94 -10.77
CA ILE A 16 -8.65 17.58 -12.16
C ILE A 16 -7.58 18.21 -13.05
N VAL A 17 -7.19 17.47 -14.08
CA VAL A 17 -6.34 17.94 -15.17
C VAL A 17 -7.17 17.96 -16.44
N LEU A 18 -7.25 19.13 -17.09
CA LEU A 18 -7.94 19.31 -18.34
C LEU A 18 -7.13 18.72 -19.50
N GLU A 19 -7.79 17.96 -20.37
CA GLU A 19 -7.23 17.52 -21.66
C GLU A 19 -7.81 18.39 -22.80
N GLU A 20 -9.12 18.61 -22.83
CA GLU A 20 -9.76 19.39 -23.89
C GLU A 20 -11.03 20.10 -23.40
N MET A 21 -11.14 21.40 -23.69
CA MET A 21 -12.38 22.19 -23.60
C MET A 21 -12.57 22.97 -24.90
N LYS A 22 -13.55 22.57 -25.70
CA LYS A 22 -13.69 23.09 -27.07
C LYS A 22 -14.11 24.55 -27.08
N GLY A 23 -13.39 25.36 -27.84
CA GLY A 23 -13.72 26.79 -28.05
C GLY A 23 -13.10 27.75 -27.03
N GLU A 24 -12.48 27.24 -25.96
CA GLU A 24 -11.97 28.06 -24.86
C GLU A 24 -10.45 28.22 -24.90
N LYS A 25 -9.98 29.33 -25.50
CA LYS A 25 -8.53 29.58 -25.71
C LYS A 25 -7.72 29.76 -24.42
N THR A 26 -8.39 30.11 -23.32
CA THR A 26 -7.76 30.33 -22.01
C THR A 26 -7.61 29.03 -21.22
N MET A 27 -8.09 27.91 -21.74
CA MET A 27 -8.14 26.60 -21.08
C MET A 27 -7.23 25.60 -21.80
N PRO A 28 -5.90 25.69 -21.62
CA PRO A 28 -4.96 24.79 -22.30
C PRO A 28 -5.01 23.36 -21.74
N ASP A 29 -4.60 22.40 -22.59
CA ASP A 29 -4.28 21.03 -22.17
C ASP A 29 -3.26 21.03 -21.03
N GLY A 30 -3.46 20.13 -20.06
CA GLY A 30 -2.66 20.01 -18.86
C GLY A 30 -2.98 21.02 -17.77
N LEU A 31 -3.90 21.98 -17.99
CA LEU A 31 -4.33 22.92 -16.98
C LEU A 31 -4.95 22.17 -15.78
N ARG A 32 -4.49 22.50 -14.58
CA ARG A 32 -4.98 21.88 -13.34
C ARG A 32 -5.93 22.79 -12.60
N GLY A 33 -6.85 22.18 -11.87
CA GLY A 33 -7.77 22.86 -10.98
C GLY A 33 -8.30 21.92 -9.91
N THR A 34 -8.94 22.49 -8.90
CA THR A 34 -9.64 21.71 -7.87
C THR A 34 -11.14 21.84 -8.02
N VAL A 35 -11.87 20.75 -7.76
CA VAL A 35 -13.33 20.77 -7.73
C VAL A 35 -13.80 21.66 -6.59
N LYS A 36 -14.72 22.57 -6.89
CA LYS A 36 -15.40 23.44 -5.92
C LYS A 36 -16.73 22.83 -5.46
N PHE A 37 -17.57 22.41 -6.40
CA PHE A 37 -18.81 21.65 -6.17
C PHE A 37 -19.37 21.15 -7.50
N VAL A 38 -20.35 20.24 -7.45
CA VAL A 38 -21.15 19.82 -8.60
C VAL A 38 -22.56 20.38 -8.44
N ASP A 39 -23.08 21.05 -9.47
CA ASP A 39 -24.42 21.64 -9.43
C ASP A 39 -25.55 20.62 -9.72
N ASP A 40 -26.80 21.08 -9.68
CA ASP A 40 -27.98 20.21 -9.82
C ASP A 40 -28.23 19.73 -11.26
N VAL A 41 -27.45 20.23 -12.23
CA VAL A 41 -27.48 19.75 -13.63
C VAL A 41 -26.26 18.90 -13.98
N GLY A 42 -25.34 18.68 -13.02
CA GLY A 42 -24.18 17.81 -13.18
C GLY A 42 -22.94 18.49 -13.77
N GLN A 43 -22.89 19.82 -13.82
CA GLN A 43 -21.65 20.53 -14.18
C GLN A 43 -20.71 20.59 -12.98
N ILE A 44 -19.42 20.36 -13.23
CA ILE A 44 -18.39 20.36 -12.19
C ILE A 44 -17.79 21.77 -12.14
N HIS A 45 -18.08 22.52 -11.09
CA HIS A 45 -17.53 23.87 -10.89
C HIS A 45 -16.12 23.75 -10.34
N MET A 46 -15.19 24.48 -10.95
CA MET A 46 -13.75 24.34 -10.72
C MET A 46 -13.11 25.64 -10.22
N ASN A 47 -12.03 25.49 -9.45
CA ASN A 47 -11.05 26.54 -9.21
C ASN A 47 -9.79 26.21 -10.01
N TRP A 48 -9.62 26.83 -11.18
CA TRP A 48 -8.48 26.57 -12.07
C TRP A 48 -7.24 27.39 -11.69
N GLU A 49 -6.04 26.84 -11.92
CA GLU A 49 -4.76 27.51 -11.64
C GLU A 49 -4.55 28.81 -12.44
N ASN A 50 -5.18 28.94 -13.61
CA ASN A 50 -5.17 30.16 -14.41
C ASN A 50 -6.15 31.24 -13.89
N GLY A 51 -6.85 31.00 -12.78
CA GLY A 51 -7.86 31.89 -12.21
C GLY A 51 -9.24 31.79 -12.86
N SER A 52 -9.44 30.89 -13.83
CA SER A 52 -10.75 30.61 -14.42
C SER A 52 -11.67 29.91 -13.43
N SER A 53 -12.97 30.08 -13.62
CA SER A 53 -14.04 29.36 -12.92
C SER A 53 -15.00 28.65 -13.89
N LEU A 54 -14.57 28.40 -15.12
CA LEU A 54 -15.36 27.65 -16.10
C LEU A 54 -15.65 26.24 -15.57
N ALA A 55 -16.92 25.85 -15.61
CA ALA A 55 -17.37 24.54 -15.17
C ALA A 55 -17.11 23.49 -16.27
N LEU A 56 -16.87 22.24 -15.88
CA LEU A 56 -16.72 21.12 -16.79
C LEU A 56 -18.07 20.44 -17.06
N ASN A 57 -18.26 20.03 -18.31
CA ASN A 57 -19.32 19.13 -18.73
C ASN A 57 -18.72 17.75 -19.06
N ILE A 58 -19.13 16.71 -18.33
CA ILE A 58 -18.62 15.34 -18.49
C ILE A 58 -18.87 14.76 -19.89
N GLU A 59 -19.90 15.24 -20.60
CA GLU A 59 -20.23 14.74 -21.94
C GLU A 59 -19.47 15.47 -23.06
N GLU A 60 -18.97 16.68 -22.81
CA GLU A 60 -18.39 17.55 -23.84
C GLU A 60 -16.88 17.77 -23.65
N ASP A 61 -16.43 17.90 -22.41
CA ASP A 61 -15.05 18.16 -22.04
C ASP A 61 -14.29 16.86 -21.76
N LYS A 62 -12.98 16.89 -21.98
CA LYS A 62 -12.07 15.77 -21.66
C LYS A 62 -11.15 16.16 -20.54
N PHE A 63 -11.08 15.33 -19.52
CA PHE A 63 -10.26 15.55 -18.34
C PHE A 63 -10.07 14.25 -17.58
N PHE A 64 -9.11 14.24 -16.66
CA PHE A 64 -8.89 13.14 -15.74
C PHE A 64 -8.66 13.66 -14.32
N THR A 65 -9.05 12.88 -13.33
CA THR A 65 -8.77 13.15 -11.93
C THR A 65 -7.37 12.66 -11.60
N MET A 66 -6.61 13.44 -10.83
CA MET A 66 -5.47 12.88 -10.09
C MET A 66 -6.06 12.20 -8.86
N GLU A 67 -6.20 10.88 -8.90
CA GLU A 67 -6.60 10.13 -7.71
C GLU A 67 -5.56 10.36 -6.62
N GLU A 68 -6.02 10.76 -5.43
CA GLU A 68 -5.16 10.72 -4.26
C GLU A 68 -4.76 9.26 -4.04
N LYS A 69 -3.46 9.00 -4.15
CA LYS A 69 -2.89 7.69 -3.84
C LYS A 69 -3.29 7.34 -2.41
N LYS A 70 -4.18 6.38 -2.25
CA LYS A 70 -4.51 5.83 -0.93
C LYS A 70 -3.24 5.18 -0.41
N MET A 71 -2.91 5.45 0.85
CA MET A 71 -1.73 4.92 1.49
C MET A 71 -2.14 4.05 2.67
N ILE A 72 -1.45 2.92 2.85
CA ILE A 72 -1.56 2.08 4.04
C ILE A 72 -0.25 2.08 4.82
N SER A 73 -0.37 2.19 6.14
CA SER A 73 0.73 2.05 7.09
C SER A 73 0.96 0.56 7.38
N VAL A 74 2.12 0.03 6.97
CA VAL A 74 2.51 -1.38 7.16
C VAL A 74 3.81 -1.50 7.95
N ILE A 75 4.12 -2.71 8.43
CA ILE A 75 5.45 -3.03 8.96
C ILE A 75 6.24 -3.78 7.90
N LEU A 76 7.27 -3.14 7.33
CA LEU A 76 8.25 -3.81 6.47
C LEU A 76 9.28 -4.57 7.31
N VAL A 77 9.54 -5.81 6.92
CA VAL A 77 10.59 -6.66 7.48
C VAL A 77 11.54 -7.09 6.36
N GLU A 78 12.79 -6.65 6.45
CA GLU A 78 13.84 -7.01 5.50
C GLU A 78 14.82 -8.02 6.13
N PRO A 79 15.44 -8.91 5.33
CA PRO A 79 16.52 -9.76 5.81
C PRO A 79 17.61 -8.95 6.50
N GLY A 80 18.02 -9.43 7.69
CA GLY A 80 19.08 -8.79 8.47
C GLY A 80 18.75 -7.45 9.13
N LYS A 81 17.54 -6.89 8.95
CA LYS A 81 17.19 -5.57 9.51
C LYS A 81 16.12 -5.64 10.59
N TYR A 82 16.04 -4.57 11.39
CA TYR A 82 14.91 -4.33 12.29
C TYR A 82 13.62 -3.99 11.50
N PRO A 83 12.43 -4.35 12.02
CA PRO A 83 11.17 -4.02 11.37
C PRO A 83 10.89 -2.51 11.40
N LYS A 84 10.41 -1.97 10.28
CA LYS A 84 10.18 -0.54 10.07
C LYS A 84 8.74 -0.27 9.66
N LYS A 85 8.12 0.72 10.29
CA LYS A 85 6.86 1.27 9.81
C LYS A 85 7.12 2.08 8.53
N ILE A 86 6.40 1.78 7.48
CA ILE A 86 6.41 2.54 6.23
C ILE A 86 4.97 2.77 5.76
N ASP A 87 4.77 3.81 4.95
CA ASP A 87 3.53 4.02 4.21
C ASP A 87 3.77 3.59 2.77
N ILE A 88 2.89 2.75 2.25
CA ILE A 88 2.91 2.27 0.86
C ILE A 88 1.58 2.60 0.19
N GLU A 89 1.60 2.80 -1.11
CA GLU A 89 0.38 2.98 -1.88
C GLU A 89 -0.47 1.71 -1.82
N ASP A 90 -1.78 1.88 -1.67
CA ASP A 90 -2.79 0.82 -1.65
C ASP A 90 -3.07 0.36 -3.09
N SER A 91 -2.03 -0.15 -3.74
CA SER A 91 -2.07 -0.73 -5.07
C SER A 91 -1.25 -2.00 -5.13
N LEU A 92 -1.68 -2.93 -5.97
CA LEU A 92 -0.98 -4.20 -6.16
C LEU A 92 0.46 -3.95 -6.64
N GLU A 93 0.65 -3.00 -7.56
CA GLU A 93 1.96 -2.65 -8.12
C GLU A 93 2.93 -2.20 -7.03
N ALA A 94 2.50 -1.33 -6.11
CA ALA A 94 3.34 -0.85 -5.02
C ALA A 94 3.69 -1.98 -4.04
N MET A 95 2.74 -2.85 -3.71
CA MET A 95 2.97 -4.01 -2.85
C MET A 95 3.97 -4.99 -3.48
N GLN A 96 3.84 -5.25 -4.79
CA GLN A 96 4.75 -6.09 -5.56
C GLN A 96 6.16 -5.50 -5.63
N GLU A 97 6.29 -4.18 -5.75
CA GLU A 97 7.59 -3.49 -5.69
C GLU A 97 8.26 -3.68 -4.32
N VAL A 98 7.50 -3.57 -3.23
CA VAL A 98 7.98 -3.75 -1.85
C VAL A 98 8.55 -5.14 -1.62
N VAL A 99 7.83 -6.20 -2.05
CA VAL A 99 8.26 -7.60 -1.83
C VAL A 99 9.16 -8.14 -2.96
N GLY A 100 9.26 -7.43 -4.07
CA GLY A 100 10.10 -7.77 -5.22
C GLY A 100 9.55 -8.89 -6.11
N GLY A 101 8.23 -8.97 -6.29
CA GLY A 101 7.57 -9.98 -7.13
C GLY A 101 6.06 -10.05 -6.94
N TYR A 102 5.41 -11.07 -7.53
CA TYR A 102 4.00 -11.37 -7.24
C TYR A 102 3.81 -11.65 -5.76
N ILE A 103 2.74 -11.08 -5.20
CA ILE A 103 2.47 -11.19 -3.77
C ILE A 103 1.75 -12.50 -3.46
N GLU A 104 2.00 -13.02 -2.28
CA GLU A 104 1.22 -14.06 -1.62
C GLU A 104 0.74 -13.50 -0.28
N GLU A 105 -0.55 -13.66 -0.01
CA GLU A 105 -1.14 -13.38 1.30
C GLU A 105 -1.06 -14.64 2.17
N TYR A 106 -0.39 -14.53 3.31
CA TYR A 106 -0.24 -15.61 4.27
C TYR A 106 -0.72 -15.14 5.65
N MET A 107 -1.76 -15.79 6.19
CA MET A 107 -2.37 -15.48 7.49
C MET A 107 -2.09 -16.59 8.53
N PRO A 108 -0.89 -16.63 9.15
CA PRO A 108 -0.53 -17.64 10.15
C PRO A 108 -1.00 -17.32 11.58
N PHE A 109 -1.64 -16.17 11.82
CA PHE A 109 -1.96 -15.68 13.16
C PHE A 109 -3.45 -15.82 13.48
N ASP A 110 -3.80 -15.84 14.77
CA ASP A 110 -5.19 -15.89 15.24
C ASP A 110 -5.92 -14.53 15.11
N ASP A 111 -5.19 -13.46 14.78
CA ASP A 111 -5.75 -12.13 14.49
C ASP A 111 -5.72 -11.83 12.98
N ASP A 112 -6.46 -10.81 12.57
CA ASP A 112 -6.63 -10.39 11.17
C ASP A 112 -5.40 -9.66 10.62
N VAL A 113 -4.21 -10.23 10.82
CA VAL A 113 -2.93 -9.71 10.29
C VAL A 113 -2.37 -10.68 9.27
N ALA A 114 -2.12 -10.18 8.07
CA ALA A 114 -1.48 -10.92 7.00
C ALA A 114 0.03 -10.62 6.95
N ILE A 115 0.81 -11.63 6.61
CA ILE A 115 2.12 -11.50 6.00
C ILE A 115 1.90 -11.43 4.49
N VAL A 116 2.32 -10.33 3.87
CA VAL A 116 2.38 -10.22 2.41
C VAL A 116 3.84 -10.34 1.98
N CYS A 117 4.14 -11.38 1.21
CA CYS A 117 5.50 -11.71 0.77
C CYS A 117 5.54 -12.07 -0.72
N ASN A 118 6.72 -12.33 -1.26
CA ASN A 118 6.88 -12.75 -2.65
C ASN A 118 6.54 -14.25 -2.78
N GLU A 119 5.51 -14.57 -3.57
CA GLU A 119 5.02 -15.94 -3.85
C GLU A 119 6.14 -16.90 -4.29
N LYS A 120 7.15 -16.38 -4.99
CA LYS A 120 8.27 -17.17 -5.51
C LYS A 120 9.57 -16.92 -4.75
N GLY A 121 9.55 -16.22 -3.62
CA GLY A 121 10.74 -15.82 -2.88
C GLY A 121 11.68 -17.00 -2.56
N LYS A 122 11.12 -18.08 -2.00
CA LYS A 122 11.89 -19.30 -1.70
C LYS A 122 12.41 -19.99 -2.96
N MET A 123 11.55 -20.15 -3.97
CA MET A 123 11.90 -20.81 -5.23
C MET A 123 13.00 -20.07 -6.00
N ASN A 124 13.02 -18.74 -5.89
CA ASN A 124 14.01 -17.87 -6.52
C ASN A 124 15.29 -17.72 -5.70
N GLY A 125 15.41 -18.39 -4.54
CA GLY A 125 16.58 -18.32 -3.68
C GLY A 125 16.76 -16.99 -2.95
N ALA A 126 15.67 -16.27 -2.67
CA ALA A 126 15.73 -15.09 -1.81
C ALA A 126 16.27 -15.44 -0.41
N GLU A 127 16.93 -14.48 0.23
CA GLU A 127 17.49 -14.67 1.57
C GLU A 127 16.39 -14.97 2.59
N LEU A 128 16.58 -15.99 3.43
CA LEU A 128 15.65 -16.30 4.51
C LEU A 128 15.61 -15.15 5.52
N ASN A 129 14.40 -14.75 5.91
CA ASN A 129 14.19 -13.50 6.65
C ASN A 129 13.73 -13.74 8.09
N ARG A 130 12.58 -14.37 8.30
CA ARG A 130 11.99 -14.65 9.61
C ARG A 130 11.26 -15.98 9.64
N ALA A 131 11.40 -16.69 10.75
CA ALA A 131 10.59 -17.84 11.10
C ALA A 131 9.17 -17.40 11.50
N VAL A 132 8.22 -18.24 11.13
CA VAL A 132 6.83 -18.19 11.58
C VAL A 132 6.61 -19.45 12.41
N TYR A 133 6.05 -19.24 13.60
CA TYR A 133 5.78 -20.29 14.57
C TYR A 133 4.28 -20.40 14.77
N ASP A 134 3.81 -21.62 14.96
CA ASP A 134 2.44 -21.87 15.38
C ASP A 134 2.21 -21.50 16.87
N LYS A 135 0.99 -21.76 17.35
CA LYS A 135 0.59 -21.50 18.75
C LYS A 135 1.33 -22.35 19.78
N ASP A 136 1.85 -23.51 19.38
CA ASP A 136 2.56 -24.45 20.24
C ASP A 136 4.07 -24.15 20.26
N GLY A 137 4.53 -23.20 19.43
CA GLY A 137 5.91 -22.75 19.32
C GLY A 137 6.73 -23.57 18.32
N GLU A 138 6.08 -24.43 17.54
CA GLU A 138 6.74 -25.22 16.51
C GLU A 138 6.97 -24.40 15.25
N LEU A 139 8.10 -24.63 14.58
CA LEU A 139 8.47 -23.92 13.36
C LEU A 139 7.51 -24.33 12.23
N MET A 140 6.64 -23.41 11.82
CA MET A 140 5.67 -23.63 10.77
C MET A 140 6.25 -23.29 9.40
N ASP A 141 6.91 -22.15 9.28
CA ASP A 141 7.48 -21.69 8.01
C ASP A 141 8.66 -20.71 8.21
N ILE A 142 9.38 -20.41 7.13
CA ILE A 142 10.39 -19.35 7.08
C ILE A 142 10.11 -18.48 5.86
N VAL A 143 9.78 -17.21 6.08
CA VAL A 143 9.56 -16.26 4.99
C VAL A 143 10.91 -15.91 4.34
N ALA A 144 10.97 -15.89 3.01
CA ALA A 144 12.17 -15.54 2.24
C ALA A 144 11.98 -14.20 1.50
N GLY A 145 13.01 -13.36 1.51
CA GLY A 145 12.98 -12.02 0.94
C GLY A 145 12.27 -11.01 1.85
N LYS A 146 11.97 -9.83 1.29
CA LYS A 146 11.21 -8.79 1.99
C LYS A 146 9.75 -9.23 2.12
N PHE A 147 9.14 -8.89 3.25
CA PHE A 147 7.71 -9.03 3.45
C PHE A 147 7.20 -7.85 4.26
N PHE A 148 5.91 -7.59 4.23
CA PHE A 148 5.28 -6.63 5.12
C PHE A 148 4.08 -7.23 5.84
N LEU A 149 3.73 -6.63 6.98
CA LEU A 149 2.53 -6.95 7.74
C LEU A 149 1.49 -5.84 7.56
N CYS A 150 0.26 -6.23 7.28
CA CYS A 150 -0.90 -5.35 7.13
C CYS A 150 -2.12 -5.93 7.87
N TYR A 151 -3.12 -5.09 8.11
CA TYR A 151 -4.41 -5.54 8.63
C TYR A 151 -5.24 -6.08 7.45
N ALA A 152 -5.76 -7.30 7.58
CA ALA A 152 -6.48 -8.02 6.53
C ALA A 152 -7.72 -8.72 7.13
N PRO A 153 -8.77 -7.96 7.50
CA PRO A 153 -10.03 -8.55 7.96
C PRO A 153 -10.63 -9.46 6.91
N ILE A 154 -11.17 -10.61 7.31
CA ILE A 154 -11.81 -11.58 6.41
C ILE A 154 -12.95 -10.94 5.59
N GLU A 155 -13.61 -9.92 6.13
CA GLU A 155 -14.70 -9.19 5.47
C GLU A 155 -14.21 -8.11 4.47
N SER A 156 -12.91 -7.87 4.37
CA SER A 156 -12.31 -6.83 3.54
C SER A 156 -11.62 -7.43 2.32
N GLU A 157 -11.90 -6.86 1.14
CA GLU A 157 -11.22 -7.22 -0.12
C GLU A 157 -9.90 -6.44 -0.31
N THR A 158 -9.53 -5.58 0.64
CA THR A 158 -8.37 -4.67 0.55
C THR A 158 -7.53 -4.77 1.81
N PHE A 159 -6.21 -4.61 1.67
CA PHE A 159 -5.35 -4.48 2.84
C PHE A 159 -5.51 -3.11 3.50
N GLN A 160 -5.34 -3.09 4.82
CA GLN A 160 -5.54 -1.90 5.62
C GLN A 160 -4.30 -1.61 6.48
N SER A 161 -4.22 -0.37 6.96
CA SER A 161 -3.22 0.04 7.93
C SER A 161 -3.33 -0.78 9.22
N LEU A 162 -2.21 -1.20 9.79
CA LEU A 162 -2.21 -1.90 11.08
C LEU A 162 -2.74 -0.99 12.20
N PRO A 163 -3.71 -1.47 13.02
CA PRO A 163 -4.04 -0.86 14.29
C PRO A 163 -2.80 -0.69 15.19
N LYS A 164 -2.78 0.36 16.02
CA LYS A 164 -1.54 0.76 16.73
C LYS A 164 -1.03 -0.30 17.72
N ASP A 165 -1.95 -1.01 18.36
CA ASP A 165 -1.67 -2.13 19.26
C ASP A 165 -1.07 -3.33 18.51
N MET A 166 -1.64 -3.69 17.35
CA MET A 166 -1.08 -4.72 16.46
C MET A 166 0.29 -4.33 15.91
N GLU A 167 0.49 -3.05 15.55
CA GLU A 167 1.79 -2.53 15.11
C GLU A 167 2.87 -2.82 16.18
N ASN A 168 2.59 -2.50 17.44
CA ASN A 168 3.53 -2.73 18.53
C ASN A 168 3.80 -4.23 18.76
N LYS A 169 2.75 -5.06 18.74
CA LYS A 169 2.85 -6.52 18.89
C LYS A 169 3.79 -7.11 17.83
N TYR A 170 3.58 -6.78 16.56
CA TYR A 170 4.34 -7.38 15.46
C TYR A 170 5.73 -6.80 15.28
N ARG A 171 5.97 -5.52 15.64
CA ARG A 171 7.33 -4.97 15.72
C ARG A 171 8.17 -5.68 16.78
N GLU A 172 7.57 -6.08 17.90
CA GLU A 172 8.30 -6.85 18.92
C GLU A 172 8.46 -8.31 18.50
N LYS A 173 7.42 -8.94 17.93
CA LYS A 173 7.50 -10.34 17.43
C LYS A 173 8.62 -10.54 16.41
N PHE A 174 8.78 -9.62 15.45
CA PHE A 174 9.80 -9.71 14.40
C PHE A 174 11.03 -8.85 14.64
N ARG A 175 11.23 -8.42 15.89
CA ARG A 175 12.23 -7.43 16.27
C ARG A 175 13.62 -7.78 15.75
N PHE A 176 14.13 -8.96 16.07
CA PHE A 176 15.49 -9.34 15.72
C PHE A 176 15.53 -10.15 14.43
N PRO A 177 16.51 -9.91 13.54
CA PRO A 177 16.79 -10.83 12.46
C PRO A 177 17.30 -12.16 12.97
N GLU A 178 17.16 -13.16 12.10
CA GLU A 178 17.38 -14.55 12.43
C GLU A 178 18.36 -15.19 11.46
N ARG A 179 19.11 -16.17 11.94
CA ARG A 179 19.94 -17.05 11.12
C ARG A 179 19.36 -18.45 11.16
N PHE A 180 19.45 -19.14 10.03
CA PHE A 180 18.87 -20.45 9.82
C PHE A 180 19.98 -21.45 9.51
N PHE A 181 20.04 -22.55 10.24
CA PHE A 181 21.03 -23.60 10.04
C PHE A 181 20.36 -24.97 10.08
N LYS A 182 20.78 -25.90 9.22
CA LYS A 182 20.36 -27.30 9.31
C LYS A 182 21.34 -28.07 10.20
N GLN A 183 20.84 -28.73 11.24
CA GLN A 183 21.62 -29.57 12.15
C GLN A 183 20.82 -30.83 12.49
N ASN A 184 21.38 -32.02 12.23
CA ASN A 184 20.73 -33.32 12.49
C ASN A 184 19.31 -33.42 11.92
N ASP A 185 19.11 -32.98 10.67
CA ASP A 185 17.81 -32.89 9.99
C ASP A 185 16.77 -31.92 10.57
N GLU A 186 17.12 -31.16 11.62
CA GLU A 186 16.30 -30.07 12.12
C GLU A 186 16.82 -28.71 11.64
N ILE A 187 15.90 -27.75 11.46
CA ILE A 187 16.25 -26.35 11.26
C ILE A 187 16.40 -25.68 12.63
N LYS A 188 17.56 -25.07 12.88
CA LYS A 188 17.79 -24.19 14.03
C LYS A 188 17.68 -22.73 13.59
N VAL A 189 16.90 -21.96 14.36
CA VAL A 189 16.68 -20.52 14.18
C VAL A 189 17.37 -19.79 15.33
N VAL A 190 18.24 -18.82 15.02
CA VAL A 190 18.98 -18.07 16.04
C VAL A 190 18.83 -16.57 15.80
N PRO A 191 18.13 -15.83 16.68
CA PRO A 191 18.03 -14.38 16.57
C PRO A 191 19.36 -13.71 16.89
N TYR A 192 19.62 -12.56 16.26
CA TYR A 192 20.84 -11.79 16.49
C TYR A 192 20.59 -10.29 16.48
N LYS A 193 21.47 -9.54 17.15
CA LYS A 193 21.49 -8.08 17.05
C LYS A 193 22.28 -7.66 15.81
N PRO A 194 21.72 -6.87 14.89
CA PRO A 194 22.47 -6.23 13.82
C PRO A 194 23.67 -5.44 14.36
N ILE A 195 24.79 -5.49 13.65
CA ILE A 195 26.10 -5.01 14.15
C ILE A 195 26.41 -3.57 13.69
N ASN A 196 25.69 -3.02 12.68
CA ASN A 196 26.00 -1.70 12.12
C ASN A 196 24.76 -0.87 11.75
N LYS A 197 24.91 0.47 11.76
CA LYS A 197 23.83 1.48 11.57
C LYS A 197 23.05 1.36 10.26
N GLU A 198 23.64 0.81 9.21
CA GLU A 198 22.96 0.58 7.92
C GLU A 198 21.90 -0.52 7.99
N MET A 199 22.00 -1.42 8.98
CA MET A 199 21.00 -2.44 9.27
C MET A 199 19.93 -1.95 10.27
N GLU A 200 20.07 -0.70 10.77
CA GLU A 200 19.12 0.00 11.63
C GLU A 200 18.24 1.02 10.88
N ARG A 201 18.57 1.39 9.62
CA ARG A 201 17.93 2.45 8.83
C ARG A 201 17.03 1.93 7.70
#